data_AF-A0A2H9LBV4-F1
#
_entry.id   AF-A0A2H9LBV4-F1
#
_cell.length_a   1.000
_cell.length_b   1.000
_cell.length_c   1.000
_cell.angle_alpha   90.00
_cell.angle_beta   90.00
_cell.angle_gamma   90.00
#
_symmetry.space_group_name_H-M   'P 1'
#
loop_
_entity.id
_entity.type
_entity.pdbx_description
1 polymer ?
#
loop_
_entity_poly.entity_id
_entity_poly.type
_entity_poly.pdbx_seq_one_letter_code
_entity_poly.pdbx_strand_id
1 'polypeptide(L)'
;MQKKLNEKEICQKECEAKCCKHYYITLLPFEAKKLAKSLKISLTDFLQKYAIQYFKEISFESSGKKILLQNIALKRIEGKCIMLSDENLCKAYSARPKQCKLFPFLALDESSDIKKAYQFCLLVQQSCRKPTFDKKHYEKVKQYYQDVEEKGFENVWGTIVNEKVVERKKI
;
A
#
# COMPACT_ATOMS: atom_id res chain seq x y z
N MET A 1 34.06 -1.17 15.45
CA MET A 1 33.16 -0.07 15.02
C MET A 1 32.06 -0.67 14.16
N GLN A 2 30.81 -0.71 14.63
CA GLN A 2 29.68 -1.12 13.79
C GLN A 2 29.45 -0.04 12.72
N LYS A 3 29.57 -0.44 11.44
CA LYS A 3 29.33 0.44 10.29
C LYS A 3 27.84 0.83 10.34
N LYS A 4 27.52 2.11 10.57
CA LYS A 4 26.15 2.61 10.41
C LYS A 4 25.77 2.46 8.94
N LEU A 5 25.01 1.43 8.62
CA LEU A 5 24.47 1.21 7.28
C LEU A 5 23.53 2.37 6.93
N ASN A 6 23.58 2.83 5.68
CA ASN A 6 22.65 3.88 5.24
C ASN A 6 21.24 3.29 5.02
N GLU A 7 20.19 4.13 5.05
CA GLU A 7 18.79 3.69 4.96
C GLU A 7 18.51 2.78 3.74
N LYS A 8 19.16 3.08 2.62
CA LYS A 8 19.04 2.33 1.37
C LYS A 8 19.66 0.94 1.50
N GLU A 9 20.83 0.83 2.13
CA GLU A 9 21.50 -0.44 2.40
C GLU A 9 20.70 -1.32 3.37
N ILE A 10 20.15 -0.74 4.45
CA ILE A 10 19.31 -1.49 5.38
C ILE A 10 18.07 -2.03 4.67
N CYS A 11 17.37 -1.19 3.89
CA CYS A 11 16.18 -1.63 3.16
C CYS A 11 16.46 -2.65 2.05
N GLN A 12 17.60 -2.57 1.36
CA GLN A 12 17.91 -3.42 0.20
C GLN A 12 18.69 -4.68 0.56
N LYS A 13 19.56 -4.64 1.58
CA LYS A 13 20.47 -5.75 1.91
C LYS A 13 20.09 -6.50 3.18
N GLU A 14 19.59 -5.81 4.21
CA GLU A 14 19.33 -6.44 5.53
C GLU A 14 17.86 -6.67 5.85
N CYS A 15 16.95 -5.89 5.26
CA CYS A 15 15.51 -5.99 5.55
C CYS A 15 14.85 -7.21 4.88
N GLU A 16 15.53 -7.87 3.93
CA GLU A 16 15.02 -9.03 3.17
C GLU A 16 13.59 -8.80 2.63
N ALA A 17 13.27 -7.57 2.25
CA ALA A 17 11.94 -7.14 1.82
C ALA A 17 10.79 -7.55 2.76
N LYS A 18 11.00 -7.59 4.08
CA LYS A 18 9.97 -7.98 5.07
C LYS A 18 8.66 -7.21 4.92
N CYS A 19 8.69 -5.92 4.55
CA CYS A 19 7.47 -5.15 4.27
C CYS A 19 6.63 -5.73 3.12
N CYS A 20 7.28 -6.19 2.05
CA CYS A 20 6.63 -6.85 0.92
C CYS A 20 6.14 -8.28 1.26
N LYS A 21 6.66 -8.87 2.34
CA LYS A 21 6.31 -10.20 2.85
C LYS A 21 5.21 -10.18 3.93
N HIS A 22 4.86 -9.01 4.49
CA HIS A 22 3.89 -8.91 5.60
C HIS A 22 2.58 -8.22 5.22
N TYR A 23 2.58 -7.20 4.35
CA TYR A 23 1.39 -6.37 4.14
C TYR A 23 0.78 -6.47 2.76
N TYR A 24 -0.54 -6.31 2.72
CA TYR A 24 -1.24 -5.88 1.51
C TYR A 24 -0.97 -4.40 1.27
N ILE A 25 -0.73 -4.07 0.00
CA ILE A 25 -0.49 -2.69 -0.43
C ILE A 25 -1.75 -2.20 -1.11
N THR A 26 -2.52 -1.36 -0.41
CA THR A 26 -3.71 -0.72 -0.97
C THR A 26 -3.29 0.27 -2.05
N LEU A 27 -4.02 0.30 -3.15
CA LEU A 27 -3.78 1.19 -4.27
C LEU A 27 -4.87 2.25 -4.33
N LEU A 28 -4.48 3.49 -4.62
CA LEU A 28 -5.40 4.50 -5.13
C LEU A 28 -5.48 4.41 -6.66
N PRO A 29 -6.57 4.90 -7.31
CA PRO A 29 -6.74 4.79 -8.76
C PRO A 29 -5.55 5.34 -9.58
N PHE A 30 -4.99 6.49 -9.18
CA PHE A 30 -3.85 7.09 -9.87
C PHE A 30 -2.55 6.26 -9.69
N GLU A 31 -2.42 5.52 -8.58
CA GLU A 31 -1.25 4.67 -8.31
C GLU A 31 -1.30 3.40 -9.16
N ALA A 32 -2.48 2.80 -9.30
CA ALA A 32 -2.70 1.68 -10.22
C ALA A 32 -2.39 2.10 -11.67
N LYS A 33 -2.88 3.27 -12.12
CA LYS A 33 -2.54 3.84 -13.45
C LYS A 33 -1.03 4.01 -13.63
N LYS A 34 -0.34 4.51 -12.60
CA LYS A 34 1.11 4.70 -12.63
C LYS A 34 1.87 3.38 -12.73
N LEU A 35 1.45 2.37 -11.96
CA LEU A 35 2.04 1.04 -12.00
C LEU A 35 1.82 0.37 -13.37
N ALA A 36 0.60 0.40 -13.90
CA ALA A 36 0.26 -0.10 -15.23
C ALA A 36 1.17 0.53 -16.31
N LYS A 37 1.31 1.87 -16.28
CA LYS A 37 2.21 2.60 -17.19
C LYS A 37 3.67 2.16 -17.05
N SER A 38 4.16 1.92 -15.83
CA SER A 38 5.54 1.46 -15.61
C SER A 38 5.80 0.06 -16.15
N LEU A 39 4.77 -0.78 -16.19
CA LEU A 39 4.81 -2.13 -16.74
C LEU A 39 4.49 -2.18 -18.23
N LYS A 40 4.17 -1.03 -18.85
CA LYS A 40 3.78 -0.90 -20.26
C LYS A 40 2.56 -1.78 -20.63
N ILE A 41 1.60 -1.91 -19.72
CA ILE A 41 0.34 -2.63 -19.93
C ILE A 41 -0.85 -1.70 -19.69
N SER A 42 -2.04 -2.11 -20.15
CA SER A 42 -3.27 -1.36 -19.87
C SER A 42 -3.62 -1.38 -18.38
N LEU A 43 -4.41 -0.41 -17.92
CA LEU A 43 -4.92 -0.43 -16.54
C LEU A 43 -5.78 -1.68 -16.29
N THR A 44 -6.58 -2.09 -17.26
CA THR A 44 -7.41 -3.29 -17.18
C THR A 44 -6.54 -4.54 -16.96
N ASP A 45 -5.52 -4.75 -17.80
CA ASP A 45 -4.59 -5.87 -17.66
C ASP A 45 -3.87 -5.84 -16.31
N PHE A 46 -3.50 -4.64 -15.85
CA PHE A 46 -2.87 -4.46 -14.56
C PHE A 46 -3.77 -4.92 -13.42
N LEU A 47 -5.03 -4.46 -13.39
CA LEU A 47 -5.98 -4.83 -12.34
C LEU A 47 -6.25 -6.34 -12.34
N GLN A 48 -6.37 -6.97 -13.52
CA GLN A 48 -6.58 -8.41 -13.65
C GLN A 48 -5.40 -9.23 -13.14
N LYS A 49 -4.19 -8.88 -13.57
CA LYS A 49 -2.99 -9.69 -13.34
C LYS A 49 -2.33 -9.39 -11.99
N TYR A 50 -2.43 -8.16 -11.49
CA TYR A 50 -1.63 -7.69 -10.36
C TYR A 50 -2.41 -7.18 -9.16
N ALA A 51 -3.73 -7.07 -9.24
CA ALA A 51 -4.53 -6.53 -8.14
C ALA A 51 -5.59 -7.52 -7.62
N ILE A 52 -5.95 -7.39 -6.35
CA ILE A 52 -7.12 -8.01 -5.75
C ILE A 52 -8.07 -6.92 -5.29
N GLN A 53 -9.35 -7.25 -5.27
CA GLN A 53 -10.39 -6.45 -4.66
C GLN A 53 -10.68 -7.01 -3.27
N TYR A 54 -10.89 -6.12 -2.32
CA TYR A 54 -11.23 -6.49 -0.96
C TYR A 54 -12.13 -5.45 -0.31
N PHE A 55 -12.67 -5.81 0.83
CA PHE A 55 -13.52 -4.95 1.64
C PHE A 55 -12.76 -4.50 2.88
N LYS A 56 -12.84 -3.21 3.19
CA LYS A 56 -12.19 -2.61 4.36
C LYS A 56 -13.21 -1.87 5.19
N GLU A 57 -13.23 -2.13 6.50
CA GLU A 57 -13.99 -1.31 7.44
C GLU A 57 -13.29 0.05 7.60
N ILE A 58 -14.03 1.12 7.33
CA ILE A 58 -13.60 2.50 7.49
C ILE A 58 -14.52 3.17 8.51
N SER A 59 -13.90 3.79 9.51
CA SER A 59 -14.59 4.61 10.49
C SER A 59 -14.50 6.07 10.07
N PHE A 60 -15.64 6.73 9.90
CA PHE A 60 -15.70 8.17 9.64
C PHE A 60 -15.95 8.91 10.94
N GLU A 61 -14.88 9.46 11.54
CA GLU A 61 -14.93 10.14 12.85
C GLU A 61 -16.02 11.21 12.94
N SER A 62 -16.26 11.95 11.85
CA SER A 62 -17.27 13.02 11.80
C SER A 62 -18.71 12.52 11.92
N SER A 63 -18.98 11.24 11.66
CA SER A 63 -20.33 10.66 11.70
C SER A 63 -20.47 9.51 12.71
N GLY A 64 -19.37 9.03 13.29
CA GLY A 64 -19.35 7.81 14.12
C GLY A 64 -19.71 6.53 13.37
N LYS A 65 -19.90 6.59 12.05
CA LYS A 65 -20.34 5.47 11.22
C LYS A 65 -19.15 4.60 10.81
N LYS A 66 -19.33 3.29 10.92
CA LYS A 66 -18.44 2.28 10.36
C LYS A 66 -19.03 1.73 9.08
N ILE A 67 -18.26 1.76 8.00
CA ILE A 67 -18.73 1.34 6.68
C ILE A 67 -17.72 0.38 6.08
N LEU A 68 -18.24 -0.69 5.50
CA LEU A 68 -17.45 -1.63 4.74
C LEU A 68 -17.33 -1.13 3.29
N LEU A 69 -16.17 -0.60 2.91
CA LEU A 69 -15.91 -0.06 1.57
C LEU A 69 -15.05 -1.00 0.72
N GLN A 70 -15.42 -1.13 -0.55
CA GLN A 70 -14.62 -1.84 -1.55
C GLN A 70 -13.31 -1.10 -1.83
N ASN A 71 -12.23 -1.85 -1.99
CA ASN A 71 -10.87 -1.37 -2.17
C ASN A 71 -10.05 -2.28 -3.07
N ILE A 72 -8.94 -1.77 -3.60
CA ILE A 72 -7.99 -2.53 -4.41
C ILE A 72 -6.65 -2.58 -3.70
N ALA A 73 -6.03 -3.76 -3.68
CA ALA A 73 -4.66 -3.96 -3.22
C ALA A 73 -3.83 -4.73 -4.26
N LEU A 74 -2.51 -4.65 -4.17
CA LEU A 74 -1.63 -5.55 -4.92
C LEU A 74 -1.86 -7.01 -4.49
N LYS A 75 -1.89 -7.92 -5.48
CA LYS A 75 -1.93 -9.36 -5.26
C LYS A 75 -0.75 -9.82 -4.42
N ARG A 76 -0.95 -10.93 -3.72
CA ARG A 76 0.11 -11.67 -3.05
C ARG A 76 0.18 -13.09 -3.58
N ILE A 77 1.40 -13.52 -3.91
CA ILE A 77 1.73 -14.87 -4.38
C ILE A 77 2.65 -15.47 -3.32
N GLU A 78 2.30 -16.64 -2.79
CA GLU A 78 3.08 -17.33 -1.74
C GLU A 78 3.38 -16.43 -0.52
N GLY A 79 2.38 -15.63 -0.12
CA GLY A 79 2.52 -14.70 1.01
C GLY A 79 3.35 -13.45 0.71
N LYS A 80 3.86 -13.25 -0.51
CA LYS A 80 4.68 -12.08 -0.88
C LYS A 80 3.95 -11.17 -1.87
N CYS A 81 4.19 -9.87 -1.81
CA CYS A 81 3.69 -8.92 -2.81
C CYS A 81 4.10 -9.35 -4.23
N ILE A 82 3.16 -9.31 -5.17
CA ILE A 82 3.40 -9.73 -6.58
C ILE A 82 4.51 -8.92 -7.28
N MET A 83 4.83 -7.73 -6.77
CA MET A 83 5.91 -6.89 -7.30
C MET A 83 7.30 -7.25 -6.74
N LEU A 84 7.41 -8.22 -5.84
CA LEU A 84 8.67 -8.67 -5.28
C LEU A 84 9.35 -9.66 -6.25
N SER A 85 10.63 -9.45 -6.52
CA SER A 85 11.48 -10.39 -7.26
C SER A 85 12.11 -11.43 -6.34
N ASP A 86 12.69 -12.47 -6.94
CA ASP A 86 13.34 -13.56 -6.23
C ASP A 86 14.61 -13.07 -5.50
N GLU A 87 15.23 -11.99 -5.99
CA GLU A 87 16.34 -11.28 -5.35
C GLU A 87 15.90 -10.34 -4.21
N ASN A 88 14.64 -10.43 -3.76
CA ASN A 88 14.02 -9.54 -2.78
C ASN A 88 14.02 -8.05 -3.18
N LEU A 89 13.96 -7.74 -4.48
CA LEU A 89 13.88 -6.38 -5.00
C LEU A 89 12.48 -6.09 -5.57
N CYS A 90 12.03 -4.83 -5.46
CA CYS A 90 10.75 -4.44 -6.05
C CYS A 90 10.93 -4.21 -7.56
N LYS A 91 10.23 -5.00 -8.38
CA LYS A 91 10.23 -4.91 -9.85
C LYS A 91 9.72 -3.55 -10.37
N ALA A 92 8.92 -2.84 -9.57
CA ALA A 92 8.35 -1.53 -9.91
C ALA A 92 8.85 -0.40 -8.98
N TYR A 93 10.12 -0.45 -8.53
CA TYR A 93 10.65 0.41 -7.47
C TYR A 93 10.39 1.93 -7.69
N SER A 94 10.54 2.42 -8.92
CA SER A 94 10.32 3.84 -9.26
C SER A 94 8.83 4.25 -9.26
N ALA A 95 7.96 3.30 -9.54
CA ALA A 95 6.52 3.47 -9.63
C ALA A 95 5.76 3.06 -8.35
N ARG A 96 6.49 2.66 -7.30
CA ARG A 96 5.94 2.26 -6.00
C ARG A 96 4.80 3.18 -5.51
N PRO A 97 3.70 2.61 -4.98
CA PRO A 97 2.67 3.38 -4.29
C PRO A 97 3.24 4.23 -3.18
N LYS A 98 2.54 5.30 -2.82
CA LYS A 98 2.92 6.20 -1.72
C LYS A 98 3.02 5.42 -0.40
N GLN A 99 2.18 4.39 -0.20
CA GLN A 99 2.33 3.43 0.89
C GLN A 99 3.70 2.72 0.90
N CYS A 100 4.22 2.29 -0.23
CA CYS A 100 5.55 1.70 -0.26
C CYS A 100 6.68 2.74 -0.13
N LYS A 101 6.41 4.00 -0.48
CA LYS A 101 7.42 5.08 -0.46
C LYS A 101 7.63 5.69 0.92
N LEU A 102 6.56 5.86 1.69
CA LEU A 102 6.70 6.41 3.04
C LEU A 102 6.91 5.31 4.09
N PHE A 103 6.82 4.02 3.74
CA PHE A 103 7.03 2.94 4.71
C PHE A 103 8.41 3.07 5.36
N PRO A 104 8.57 2.86 6.68
CA PRO A 104 7.58 2.39 7.69
C PRO A 104 6.65 3.46 8.27
N PHE A 105 6.71 4.69 7.76
CA PHE A 105 6.07 5.87 8.36
C PHE A 105 4.64 6.11 7.90
N LEU A 106 3.98 5.12 7.27
CA LEU A 106 2.56 5.23 6.95
C LEU A 106 1.70 4.58 8.01
N ALA A 107 0.54 5.19 8.18
CA ALA A 107 -0.65 4.58 8.73
C ALA A 107 -0.61 4.36 10.24
N LEU A 108 0.03 5.28 10.95
CA LEU A 108 -0.09 5.39 12.38
C LEU A 108 -0.48 6.83 12.69
N ASP A 109 -1.55 6.99 13.46
CA ASP A 109 -1.92 8.28 14.04
C ASP A 109 -0.75 8.80 14.90
N GLU A 110 -0.79 10.07 15.29
CA GLU A 110 0.29 10.64 16.10
C GLU A 110 0.50 9.89 17.43
N SER A 111 -0.56 9.25 17.94
CA SER A 111 -0.56 8.45 19.17
C SER A 111 -0.02 7.02 19.03
N SER A 112 0.25 6.56 17.81
CA SER A 112 0.52 5.17 17.53
C SER A 112 2.00 4.82 17.71
N ASP A 113 2.25 3.74 18.46
CA ASP A 113 3.60 3.23 18.67
C ASP A 113 4.12 2.50 17.42
N ILE A 114 4.91 3.22 16.62
CA ILE A 114 5.52 2.73 15.38
C ILE A 114 6.50 1.57 15.63
N LYS A 115 7.18 1.55 16.78
CA LYS A 115 8.07 0.43 17.14
C LYS A 115 7.27 -0.83 17.41
N LYS A 116 6.10 -0.71 18.03
CA LYS A 116 5.19 -1.83 18.27
C LYS A 116 4.49 -2.30 16.99
N ALA A 117 4.03 -1.40 16.13
CA ALA A 117 3.36 -1.79 14.89
C ALA A 117 4.31 -2.42 13.85
N TYR A 118 5.58 -2.01 13.85
CA TYR A 118 6.58 -2.45 12.88
C TYR A 118 7.80 -3.07 13.56
N GLN A 119 7.58 -4.00 14.50
CA GLN A 119 8.64 -4.71 15.22
C GLN A 119 9.68 -5.37 14.30
N PHE A 120 9.26 -5.86 13.14
CA PHE A 120 10.15 -6.49 12.17
C PHE A 120 11.05 -5.49 11.40
N CYS A 121 10.77 -4.18 11.46
CA CYS A 121 11.44 -3.17 10.63
C CYS A 121 12.71 -2.65 11.30
N LEU A 122 13.88 -3.02 10.77
CA LEU A 122 15.18 -2.61 11.30
C LEU A 122 15.36 -1.08 11.35
N LEU A 123 14.83 -0.33 10.38
CA LEU A 123 14.90 1.14 10.38
C LEU A 123 14.16 1.77 11.57
N VAL A 124 13.03 1.18 11.96
CA VAL A 124 12.26 1.61 13.13
C VAL A 124 13.01 1.29 14.41
N GLN A 125 13.61 0.10 14.50
CA GLN A 125 14.36 -0.33 15.67
C GLN A 125 15.64 0.50 15.88
N GLN A 126 16.38 0.77 14.81
CA GLN A 126 17.63 1.54 14.85
C GLN A 126 17.40 3.06 14.99
N SER A 127 16.14 3.51 15.07
CA SER A 127 15.74 4.91 15.27
C SER A 127 16.38 5.87 14.25
N CYS A 128 16.62 5.41 13.03
CA CYS A 128 17.34 6.17 12.00
C CYS A 128 16.57 7.43 11.54
N ARG A 129 15.26 7.49 11.78
CA ARG A 129 14.42 8.62 11.38
C ARG A 129 13.22 8.76 12.32
N LYS A 130 12.89 10.00 12.67
CA LYS A 130 11.62 10.29 13.35
C LYS A 130 10.47 10.02 12.38
N PRO A 131 9.43 9.30 12.79
CA PRO A 131 8.27 9.11 11.95
C PRO A 131 7.65 10.45 11.58
N THR A 132 7.26 10.57 10.31
CA THR A 132 6.70 11.82 9.78
C THR A 132 5.33 11.54 9.22
N PHE A 133 4.32 12.16 9.83
CA PHE A 133 2.96 12.16 9.31
C PHE A 133 2.92 12.96 8.00
N ASP A 134 2.62 12.30 6.88
CA ASP A 134 2.41 12.97 5.60
C ASP A 134 0.94 13.40 5.51
N LYS A 135 0.63 14.59 6.05
CA LYS A 135 -0.71 15.20 6.02
C LYS A 135 -1.32 15.21 4.61
N LYS A 136 -0.52 15.52 3.59
CA LYS A 136 -1.00 15.56 2.19
C LYS A 136 -1.43 14.18 1.71
N HIS A 137 -0.71 13.12 2.09
CA HIS A 137 -1.10 11.77 1.75
C HIS A 137 -2.33 11.32 2.54
N TYR A 138 -2.39 11.64 3.84
CA TYR A 138 -3.53 11.34 4.69
C TYR A 138 -4.83 11.92 4.12
N GLU A 139 -4.85 13.21 3.79
CA GLU A 139 -6.03 13.85 3.19
C GLU A 139 -6.41 13.23 1.85
N LYS A 140 -5.45 12.80 1.03
CA LYS A 140 -5.75 12.09 -0.23
C LYS A 140 -6.43 10.75 -0.01
N VAL A 141 -5.99 9.99 0.99
CA VAL A 141 -6.58 8.71 1.33
C VAL A 141 -7.97 8.91 1.93
N LYS A 142 -8.14 9.91 2.79
CA LYS A 142 -9.43 10.31 3.35
C LYS A 142 -10.42 10.70 2.25
N GLN A 143 -10.01 11.59 1.34
CA GLN A 143 -10.83 12.02 0.20
C GLN A 143 -11.23 10.84 -0.67
N TYR A 144 -10.32 9.89 -0.92
CA TYR A 144 -10.65 8.69 -1.67
C TYR A 144 -11.77 7.86 -1.01
N TYR A 145 -11.73 7.65 0.31
CA TYR A 145 -12.81 6.91 0.98
C TYR A 145 -14.14 7.66 0.97
N GLN A 146 -14.10 9.00 1.11
CA GLN A 146 -15.29 9.84 0.95
C GLN A 146 -15.86 9.75 -0.47
N ASP A 147 -15.01 9.82 -1.49
CA ASP A 147 -15.41 9.68 -2.89
C ASP A 147 -16.04 8.29 -3.15
N VAL A 148 -15.49 7.22 -2.58
CA VAL A 148 -16.06 5.86 -2.73
C VAL A 148 -17.41 5.74 -2.03
N GLU A 149 -17.59 6.36 -0.86
CA GLU A 149 -18.89 6.39 -0.17
C GLU A 149 -19.94 7.18 -0.96
N GLU A 150 -19.60 8.39 -1.42
CA GLU A 150 -20.54 9.31 -2.07
C GLU A 150 -20.86 8.91 -3.52
N LYS A 151 -19.84 8.50 -4.27
CA LYS A 151 -19.93 8.27 -5.72
C LYS A 151 -20.05 6.80 -6.06
N GLY A 152 -19.72 5.89 -5.14
CA GLY A 152 -19.63 4.46 -5.41
C GLY A 152 -18.26 4.06 -5.97
N PHE A 153 -17.86 2.83 -5.65
CA PHE A 153 -16.55 2.28 -5.99
C PHE A 153 -16.31 2.22 -7.51
N GLU A 154 -17.32 1.79 -8.27
CA GLU A 154 -17.30 1.64 -9.73
C GLU A 154 -17.09 2.99 -10.42
N ASN A 155 -17.63 4.08 -9.88
CA ASN A 155 -17.44 5.41 -10.45
C ASN A 155 -16.04 5.97 -10.15
N VAL A 156 -15.49 5.68 -8.96
CA VAL A 156 -14.13 6.11 -8.57
C VAL A 156 -13.06 5.37 -9.37
N TRP A 157 -13.24 4.06 -9.58
CA TRP A 157 -12.27 3.23 -10.30
C TRP A 157 -12.55 3.12 -11.81
N GLY A 158 -13.73 3.56 -12.25
CA GLY A 158 -14.27 3.36 -13.59
C GLY A 158 -14.88 1.96 -13.76
N THR A 159 -15.70 1.80 -14.80
CA THR A 159 -16.36 0.54 -15.21
C THR A 159 -15.40 -0.63 -15.49
N ILE A 160 -14.09 -0.39 -15.41
CA ILE A 160 -13.02 -1.38 -15.55
C ILE A 160 -13.10 -2.45 -14.44
N VAL A 161 -13.68 -2.12 -13.27
CA VAL A 161 -13.82 -3.07 -12.15
C VAL A 161 -15.19 -3.75 -12.17
N ASN A 162 -15.63 -4.24 -13.33
CA ASN A 162 -16.78 -5.14 -13.39
C ASN A 162 -16.44 -6.48 -12.71
N GLU A 163 -17.44 -7.18 -12.18
CA GLU A 163 -17.33 -8.31 -11.24
C GLU A 163 -16.47 -9.51 -11.71
N LYS A 164 -15.97 -9.50 -12.96
CA LYS A 164 -15.12 -10.54 -13.55
C LYS A 164 -13.64 -10.17 -13.65
N VAL A 165 -13.25 -8.94 -13.32
CA VAL A 165 -11.90 -8.42 -13.63
C VAL A 165 -10.91 -8.63 -12.50
N VAL A 166 -11.36 -8.59 -11.24
CA VAL A 166 -10.44 -8.62 -10.10
C VAL A 166 -10.89 -9.68 -9.09
N GLU A 167 -9.96 -10.53 -8.68
CA GLU A 167 -10.19 -11.57 -7.68
C GLU A 167 -10.60 -10.92 -6.35
N ARG A 168 -11.72 -11.38 -5.77
CA ARG A 168 -12.24 -10.88 -4.49
C ARG A 168 -11.67 -11.70 -3.33
N LYS A 169 -11.03 -11.05 -2.36
CA LYS A 169 -10.61 -11.67 -1.10
C LYS A 169 -11.05 -10.87 0.10
N LYS A 170 -11.37 -11.58 1.18
CA LYS A 170 -11.41 -11.02 2.53
C LYS A 170 -9.99 -11.09 3.06
N ILE A 171 -9.36 -9.93 3.29
CA ILE A 171 -7.97 -9.80 3.75
C ILE A 171 -7.90 -9.05 5.07
#